data_AF-A0A355WGD6-F1
#
_entry.id   AF-A0A355WGD6-F1
#
_cell.length_a   1.000
_cell.length_b   1.000
_cell.length_c   1.000
_cell.angle_alpha   90.00
_cell.angle_beta   90.00
_cell.angle_gamma   90.00
#
_symmetry.space_group_name_H-M   'P 1'
#
loop_
_entity.id
_entity.type
_entity.pdbx_description
1 polymer ?
#
loop_
_entity_poly.entity_id
_entity_poly.type
_entity_poly.pdbx_seq_one_letter_code
_entity_poly.pdbx_strand_id
1 'polypeptide(L)' 'MGQEFTPREMLEKLVSFPSVSRDSNLPVIDFIESYLASHGVESHRVYDATGQKANLYANVGPAVEGGVILSGHTDVV' A
#
# COMPACT_ATOMS: atom_id res chain seq x y z
N MET A 1 16.32 -10.59 -3.45
CA MET A 1 15.87 -9.44 -4.27
C MET A 1 14.36 -9.51 -4.33
N GLY A 2 13.68 -8.41 -4.01
CA GLY A 2 12.23 -8.32 -4.11
C GLY A 2 11.77 -8.49 -5.56
N GLN A 3 10.50 -8.82 -5.75
CA GLN A 3 9.92 -8.86 -7.08
C GLN A 3 9.93 -7.44 -7.66
N GLU A 4 10.32 -7.28 -8.93
CA GLU A 4 10.23 -6.00 -9.63
C GLU A 4 9.07 -6.07 -10.62
N PHE A 5 8.24 -5.02 -10.63
CA PHE A 5 7.17 -4.85 -11.62
C PHE A 5 7.49 -3.63 -12.47
N THR A 6 7.26 -3.73 -13.78
CA THR A 6 7.12 -2.54 -14.62
C THR A 6 5.89 -1.73 -14.17
N PRO A 7 5.79 -0.43 -14.50
CA PRO A 7 4.62 0.36 -14.15
C PRO A 7 3.29 -0.24 -14.64
N ARG A 8 3.28 -0.87 -15.83
CA ARG A 8 2.08 -1.54 -16.35
C ARG A 8 1.71 -2.78 -15.53
N GLU A 9 2.67 -3.64 -15.21
CA GLU A 9 2.39 -4.86 -14.43
C GLU A 9 1.98 -4.51 -12.99
N MET A 10 2.58 -3.47 -12.40
CA MET A 10 2.18 -2.98 -11.07
C MET A 10 0.73 -2.47 -11.09
N LEU A 11 0.35 -1.68 -12.10
CA LEU A 11 -1.03 -1.22 -12.25
C LEU A 11 -2.00 -2.39 -12.48
N GLU A 12 -1.65 -3.36 -13.33
CA GLU A 12 -2.45 -4.56 -13.55
C GLU A 12 -2.65 -5.34 -12.25
N LYS A 13 -1.59 -5.50 -11.45
CA LYS A 13 -1.66 -6.16 -10.16
C LYS A 13 -2.52 -5.40 -9.15
N LEU A 14 -2.35 -4.08 -9.02
CA LEU A 14 -3.13 -3.26 -8.10
C LEU A 14 -4.62 -3.22 -8.46
N VAL A 15 -4.94 -3.13 -9.76
CA VAL A 15 -6.33 -3.13 -10.25
C VAL A 15 -7.00 -4.52 -10.12
N SER A 16 -6.21 -5.60 -10.03
CA SER A 16 -6.76 -6.95 -9.85
C SER A 16 -7.44 -7.18 -8.50
N PHE A 17 -7.21 -6.30 -7.51
CA PHE A 17 -7.85 -6.41 -6.20
C PHE A 17 -9.23 -5.71 -6.21
N PRO A 18 -10.31 -6.40 -5.82
CA PRO A 18 -11.62 -5.78 -5.68
C PRO A 18 -11.67 -4.90 -4.41
N SER A 19 -11.26 -3.64 -4.51
CA SER A 19 -11.24 -2.67 -3.41
C SER A 19 -12.42 -1.69 -3.45
N VAL A 20 -13.61 -2.16 -3.82
CA VAL A 20 -14.81 -1.30 -3.83
C VAL A 20 -15.05 -0.75 -2.43
N SER A 21 -15.39 0.54 -2.29
CA SER A 21 -15.43 1.23 -0.99
C SER A 21 -16.37 0.62 0.05
N ARG A 22 -17.30 -0.28 -0.31
CA ARG A 22 -18.11 -1.03 0.67
C ARG A 22 -17.42 -2.27 1.23
N ASP A 23 -16.45 -2.81 0.49
CA ASP A 23 -15.74 -4.05 0.79
C ASP A 23 -14.41 -3.76 1.50
N SER A 24 -13.75 -4.81 1.97
CA SER A 24 -12.44 -4.71 2.62
C SER A 24 -11.35 -4.38 1.61
N ASN A 25 -10.44 -3.46 1.96
CA ASN A 25 -9.23 -3.18 1.17
C ASN A 25 -7.99 -3.94 1.66
N LEU A 26 -8.12 -4.80 2.68
CA LEU A 26 -6.97 -5.50 3.26
C LEU A 26 -6.16 -6.32 2.25
N PRO A 27 -6.76 -7.00 1.24
CA PRO A 27 -5.97 -7.75 0.27
C PRO A 27 -4.96 -6.91 -0.53
N VAL A 28 -5.33 -5.68 -0.92
CA VAL A 28 -4.40 -4.78 -1.62
C VAL A 28 -3.37 -4.18 -0.64
N ILE A 29 -3.75 -3.90 0.60
CA ILE A 29 -2.83 -3.46 1.65
C ILE A 29 -1.78 -4.54 1.95
N ASP A 30 -2.19 -5.81 2.06
CA ASP A 30 -1.30 -6.96 2.26
C ASP A 30 -0.26 -7.09 1.14
N PHE A 31 -0.71 -6.89 -0.11
CA PHE A 31 0.18 -6.90 -1.25
C PHE A 31 1.19 -5.74 -1.21
N ILE A 32 0.74 -4.51 -0.94
CA ILE A 32 1.62 -3.33 -0.90
C ILE A 32 2.65 -3.48 0.23
N GLU A 33 2.23 -3.88 1.43
CA GLU A 33 3.13 -4.13 2.57
C GLU A 33 4.19 -5.19 2.21
N SER A 34 3.75 -6.33 1.65
CA SER A 34 4.67 -7.40 1.26
C SER A 34 5.65 -6.96 0.18
N TYR A 35 5.18 -6.18 -0.78
CA TYR A 35 6.02 -5.62 -1.84
C TYR A 35 7.09 -4.71 -1.27
N LEU A 36 6.70 -3.73 -0.44
CA LEU A 36 7.62 -2.81 0.23
C LEU A 36 8.64 -3.55 1.11
N ALA A 37 8.18 -4.52 1.91
CA ALA A 37 9.05 -5.35 2.74
C ALA A 37 10.08 -6.14 1.91
N SER A 38 9.70 -6.62 0.73
CA SER A 38 10.62 -7.32 -0.18
C SER A 38 11.76 -6.43 -0.72
N HIS A 39 11.58 -5.11 -0.64
CA HIS A 39 12.56 -4.08 -0.98
C HIS A 39 13.24 -3.46 0.26
N GLY A 40 12.99 -4.00 1.45
CA GLY A 40 13.57 -3.50 2.70
C GLY A 40 12.95 -2.19 3.19
N VAL A 41 11.75 -1.85 2.72
CA VAL A 41 11.00 -0.67 3.15
C VAL A 41 9.98 -1.09 4.21
N GLU A 42 10.14 -0.56 5.43
CA GLU A 42 9.15 -0.74 6.50
C GLU A 42 7.90 0.12 6.24
N SER A 43 6.73 -0.45 6.50
CA SER A 43 5.45 0.23 6.36
C SER A 43 4.57 0.02 7.58
N HIS A 44 3.69 0.99 7.83
CA HIS A 44 2.78 0.99 8.97
C HIS A 44 1.33 1.02 8.50
N ARG A 45 0.51 0.15 9.11
CA ARG A 45 -0.94 0.12 8.89
C ARG A 45 -1.66 0.97 9.93
N VAL A 46 -2.72 1.64 9.49
CA VAL A 46 -3.67 2.33 10.36
C VAL A 46 -5.06 1.80 10.04
N TYR A 47 -5.57 0.94 10.91
CA TYR A 47 -6.89 0.32 10.74
C TYR A 47 -8.01 1.30 11.07
N ASP A 48 -9.15 1.11 10.40
CA ASP A 48 -10.40 1.72 10.81
C ASP A 48 -10.99 1.03 12.06
N ALA A 49 -12.10 1.55 12.58
CA ALA A 49 -12.76 0.99 13.76
C ALA A 49 -13.33 -0.43 13.53
N THR A 50 -13.57 -0.82 12.27
CA THR A 50 -14.09 -2.15 11.93
C THR A 50 -12.98 -3.20 11.87
N GLY A 51 -11.73 -2.78 11.70
CA GLY A 51 -10.59 -3.64 11.43
C GLY A 51 -10.61 -4.23 10.01
N GLN A 52 -11.59 -3.89 9.18
CA GLN A 52 -11.74 -4.43 7.83
C GLN A 52 -11.13 -3.53 6.76
N LYS A 53 -10.66 -2.34 7.14
CA LYS A 53 -9.94 -1.45 6.25
C LYS A 53 -8.71 -0.90 6.93
N ALA A 54 -7.69 -0.60 6.13
CA ALA A 54 -6.50 0.06 6.61
C ALA A 54 -5.97 1.07 5.60
N ASN A 55 -5.43 2.17 6.11
CA ASN A 55 -4.44 2.96 5.38
C ASN A 55 -3.06 2.34 5.59
N LEU A 56 -2.15 2.54 4.64
CA LEU A 56 -0.75 2.15 4.77
C LEU A 56 0.14 3.32 4.36
N TYR A 57 1.15 3.61 5.18
CA TYR A 57 2.20 4.56 4.84
C TYR A 57 3.57 3.94 5.09
N ALA A 58 4.55 4.38 4.31
CA ALA A 58 5.92 3.91 4.38
C ALA A 58 6.88 5.08 4.20
N ASN A 59 8.05 5.00 4.82
CA ASN A 59 9.07 6.03 4.75
C ASN A 59 10.30 5.45 4.06
N VAL A 60 10.84 6.17 3.08
CA VAL A 60 12.09 5.83 2.42
C VAL A 60 13.06 7.00 2.63
N GLY A 61 14.22 6.70 3.21
CA GLY A 61 15.23 7.70 3.58
C GLY A 61 15.39 7.85 5.10
N PRO A 62 16.16 8.85 5.55
CA PRO A 62 16.46 9.04 6.96
C PRO A 62 15.24 9.53 7.75
N ALA A 63 15.11 9.08 9.00
CA ALA A 63 14.08 9.54 9.93
C ALA A 63 14.46 10.91 10.55
N VAL A 64 14.31 11.98 9.77
CA VAL A 64 14.61 13.36 10.13
C VAL A 64 13.43 14.28 9.80
N GLU A 65 13.43 15.51 10.33
CA GLU A 65 12.38 16.48 10.05
C GLU A 65 12.36 16.91 8.56
N GLY A 66 11.15 17.13 8.04
CA GLY A 66 10.90 17.46 6.64
C GLY A 66 10.57 16.23 5.78
N GLY A 67 10.29 16.45 4.49
CA GLY A 67 10.01 15.38 3.53
C GLY A 67 8.90 15.74 2.53
N VAL A 68 8.59 14.76 1.67
CA VAL A 68 7.50 14.84 0.70
C VAL A 68 6.61 13.62 0.87
N ILE A 69 5.31 13.83 0.97
CA ILE A 69 4.32 12.74 1.00
C ILE A 69 3.73 12.59 -0.39
N LEU A 70 3.85 11.39 -0.96
CA LEU A 70 3.09 10.96 -2.12
C LEU A 70 1.88 10.15 -1.61
N SER A 71 0.67 10.68 -1.80
CA SER A 71 -0.55 10.02 -1.33
C SER A 71 -1.44 9.59 -2.49
N GLY A 72 -2.10 8.45 -2.32
CA GLY A 72 -3.21 7.98 -3.14
C GLY A 72 -4.20 7.20 -2.29
N HIS A 73 -5.34 6.82 -2.85
CA HIS A 73 -6.32 5.97 -2.20
C HIS A 73 -6.42 4.63 -2.94
N THR A 74 -6.66 3.55 -2.19
CA THR A 74 -6.76 2.20 -2.76
C THR A 74 -8.19 1.85 -3.17
N ASP A 75 -9.18 2.55 -2.62
CA ASP A 75 -10.59 2.22 -2.79
C ASP A 75 -11.21 2.88 -4.04
N VAL A 76 -12.23 2.22 -4.60
CA VAL A 76 -12.95 2.68 -5.78
C VAL A 76 -14.47 2.59 -5.57
N VAL A 77 -15.22 3.37 -6.36
CA VAL A 77 -16.70 3.39 -6.31
C VAL A 77 -17.34 2.12 -6.89
#